data_AF-A0A914LAF0-F1
#
_entry.id   AF-A0A914LAF0-F1
#
_cell.length_a   1.000
_cell.length_b   1.000
_cell.length_c   1.000
_cell.angle_alpha   90.00
_cell.angle_beta   90.00
_cell.angle_gamma   90.00
#
_symmetry.space_group_name_H-M   'P 1'
#
loop_
_entity.id
_entity.type
_entity.pdbx_description
1 polymer ?
#
loop_
_entity_poly.entity_id
_entity_poly.type
_entity_poly.pdbx_seq_one_letter_code
_entity_poly.pdbx_strand_id
1 'polypeptide(L)'
;MGSRFRKDIATIFDVCCVVSSDASNSVQIKVLYPQEFNDEGILKSIKQFCIPHNALNNASVENEPVQLFTFAFTDASSLHTFGYCRFTPRNNSVLCILSGFLWTSFFYKFLNHISTVTTKGAPVDVESLLINAYHMDIPSPGSTFSLTVCSNIGRFSDVIPNPSNLPTLQEDKSLLEFFNAVNERQMVQLYSSLLKERRIVFISSKLSQLSSCVFGLAKLLNPFEWQNLFIPILPQDLTDML
;
A
#
# COMPACT_ATOMS: atom_id res chain seq x y z
N MET A 1 -5.12 -25.69 -1.48
CA MET A 1 -4.44 -24.43 -1.82
C MET A 1 -4.88 -23.41 -0.80
N GLY A 2 -3.94 -22.82 -0.07
CA GLY A 2 -4.22 -21.94 1.07
C GLY A 2 -4.21 -20.47 0.68
N SER A 3 -4.68 -19.62 1.58
CA SER A 3 -4.54 -18.17 1.46
C SER A 3 -3.06 -17.77 1.40
N ARG A 4 -2.75 -16.77 0.58
CA ARG A 4 -1.42 -16.17 0.41
C ARG A 4 -1.14 -15.04 1.38
N PHE A 5 -2.00 -14.80 2.35
CA PHE A 5 -1.73 -13.84 3.41
C PHE A 5 -0.78 -14.43 4.45
N ARG A 6 0.16 -13.61 4.92
CA ARG A 6 1.06 -13.96 6.01
C ARG A 6 0.26 -14.32 7.27
N LYS A 7 0.80 -15.25 8.05
CA LYS A 7 0.19 -15.74 9.31
C LYS A 7 1.06 -15.44 10.53
N ASP A 8 2.34 -15.24 10.27
CA ASP A 8 3.40 -14.83 11.18
C ASP A 8 3.34 -13.30 11.43
N ILE A 9 2.19 -12.81 11.90
CA ILE A 9 1.99 -11.37 12.12
C ILE A 9 1.93 -11.11 13.63
N ALA A 10 2.91 -10.33 14.12
CA ALA A 10 3.00 -9.94 15.54
C ALA A 10 2.48 -8.53 15.80
N THR A 11 2.56 -7.64 14.81
CA THR A 11 2.19 -6.23 14.90
C THR A 11 1.30 -5.85 13.72
N ILE A 12 0.58 -4.72 13.82
CA ILE A 12 -0.29 -4.24 12.73
C ILE A 12 0.49 -3.90 11.47
N PHE A 13 1.75 -3.48 11.62
CA PHE A 13 2.68 -3.24 10.52
C PHE A 13 4.09 -3.62 10.94
N ASP A 14 4.90 -4.04 9.97
CA ASP A 14 6.30 -4.46 10.21
C ASP A 14 7.22 -3.23 10.29
N VAL A 15 7.02 -2.27 9.37
CA VAL A 15 7.81 -1.05 9.29
C VAL A 15 7.02 0.10 8.67
N CYS A 16 7.20 1.30 9.20
CA CYS A 16 6.75 2.57 8.65
C CYS A 16 7.98 3.41 8.30
N CYS A 17 8.02 3.98 7.10
CA CYS A 17 9.17 4.75 6.66
C CYS A 17 8.79 5.91 5.73
N VAL A 18 9.67 6.91 5.68
CA VAL A 18 9.60 8.00 4.70
C VAL A 18 10.75 7.83 3.72
N VAL A 19 10.40 7.52 2.48
CA VAL A 19 11.33 7.44 1.36
C VAL A 19 11.30 8.77 0.63
N SER A 20 12.46 9.29 0.24
CA SER A 20 12.55 10.45 -0.65
C SER A 20 13.69 10.26 -1.62
N SER A 21 13.61 10.92 -2.77
CA SER A 21 14.77 11.03 -3.65
C SER A 21 15.25 12.46 -3.75
N ASP A 22 16.58 12.60 -3.78
CA ASP A 22 17.25 13.88 -3.98
C ASP A 22 17.33 14.25 -5.48
N ALA A 23 17.92 15.42 -5.76
CA ALA A 23 18.13 15.94 -7.11
C ALA A 23 19.10 15.09 -7.96
N SER A 24 19.87 14.20 -7.33
CA SER A 24 20.75 13.25 -8.01
C SER A 24 20.07 11.90 -8.29
N ASN A 25 18.74 11.82 -8.07
CA ASN A 25 17.95 10.59 -8.14
C ASN A 25 18.42 9.50 -7.16
N SER A 26 19.11 9.88 -6.09
CA SER A 26 19.49 8.95 -5.03
C SER A 26 18.32 8.77 -4.06
N VAL A 27 17.83 7.53 -3.97
CA VAL A 27 16.68 7.18 -3.12
C VAL A 27 17.15 6.85 -1.71
N GLN A 28 16.61 7.53 -0.71
CA GLN A 28 17.00 7.40 0.68
C GLN A 28 15.78 7.26 1.60
N ILE A 29 15.95 6.48 2.68
CA ILE A 29 14.97 6.39 3.77
C ILE A 29 15.37 7.44 4.81
N LYS A 30 14.52 8.45 5.00
CA LYS A 30 14.75 9.56 5.94
C LYS A 30 14.25 9.27 7.34
N VAL A 31 13.16 8.52 7.44
CA VAL A 31 12.52 8.15 8.69
C VAL A 31 12.23 6.66 8.63
N LEU A 32 12.49 5.95 9.72
CA LEU A 32 12.28 4.52 9.86
C LEU A 32 11.73 4.23 11.26
N TYR A 33 10.64 3.49 11.32
CA TYR A 33 10.06 3.00 12.57
C TYR A 33 9.60 1.54 12.40
N PRO A 34 9.94 0.61 13.31
CA PRO A 34 10.81 0.83 14.47
C PRO A 34 12.25 1.11 14.03
N GLN A 35 13.00 1.87 14.85
CA GLN A 35 14.39 2.25 14.53
C GLN A 35 15.33 1.05 14.41
N GLU A 36 14.95 -0.07 15.04
CA GLU A 36 15.74 -1.29 15.12
C GLU A 36 15.51 -2.23 13.92
N PHE A 37 14.60 -1.87 13.01
CA PHE A 37 14.35 -2.63 11.79
C PHE A 37 15.59 -2.61 10.88
N ASN A 38 16.19 -3.77 10.63
CA ASN A 38 17.49 -3.90 9.97
C ASN A 38 17.52 -4.92 8.81
N ASP A 39 16.37 -5.30 8.27
CA ASP A 39 16.32 -6.14 7.07
C ASP A 39 16.72 -5.33 5.83
N GLU A 40 18.00 -5.36 5.50
CA GLU A 40 18.59 -4.66 4.35
C GLU A 40 17.94 -5.06 3.01
N GLY A 41 17.48 -6.31 2.89
CA GLY A 41 16.80 -6.80 1.69
C GLY A 41 15.47 -6.09 1.50
N ILE A 42 14.66 -6.06 2.55
CA ILE A 42 13.38 -5.34 2.56
C ILE A 42 13.59 -3.84 2.37
N LEU A 43 14.56 -3.23 3.07
CA LEU A 43 14.84 -1.79 2.94
C LEU A 43 15.26 -1.41 1.52
N LYS A 44 16.05 -2.26 0.84
CA LYS A 44 16.39 -2.07 -0.57
C LYS A 44 15.14 -2.16 -1.45
N SER A 45 14.30 -3.16 -1.25
CA SER A 45 13.06 -3.32 -2.02
C SER A 45 12.08 -2.17 -1.77
N ILE A 46 11.92 -1.67 -0.55
CA ILE A 46 11.10 -0.49 -0.25
C ILE A 46 11.53 0.69 -1.10
N LYS A 47 12.84 0.99 -1.18
CA LYS A 47 13.36 2.11 -1.98
C LYS A 47 12.99 1.97 -3.46
N GLN A 48 13.11 0.76 -4.02
CA GLN A 48 12.76 0.48 -5.41
C GLN A 48 11.26 0.61 -5.69
N PHE A 49 10.41 0.09 -4.80
CA PHE A 49 8.95 0.03 -5.04
C PHE A 49 8.20 1.32 -4.64
N CYS A 50 8.76 2.13 -3.74
CA CYS A 50 8.14 3.41 -3.36
C CYS A 50 8.25 4.46 -4.47
N ILE A 51 9.32 4.42 -5.28
CA ILE A 51 9.54 5.35 -6.40
C ILE A 51 9.63 4.54 -7.70
N PRO A 52 8.53 3.94 -8.16
CA PRO A 52 8.55 2.95 -9.26
C PRO A 52 8.76 3.57 -10.66
N HIS A 53 8.86 4.90 -10.76
CA HIS A 53 9.06 5.64 -12.01
C HIS A 53 10.04 6.78 -11.79
N ASN A 54 10.70 7.24 -12.86
CA ASN A 54 11.28 8.60 -12.95
C ASN A 54 10.18 9.69 -12.87
N ALA A 55 9.20 9.57 -11.95
CA ALA A 55 8.22 10.60 -11.59
C ALA A 55 8.91 11.92 -11.18
N LEU A 56 10.22 11.85 -10.97
CA LEU A 56 11.16 12.91 -10.65
C LEU A 56 11.62 13.79 -11.81
N ASN A 57 11.59 13.29 -13.05
CA ASN A 57 12.24 13.98 -14.17
C ASN A 57 11.30 14.89 -14.95
N ASN A 58 10.01 14.95 -14.58
CA ASN A 58 9.04 15.79 -15.24
C ASN A 58 8.67 16.97 -14.33
N ALA A 59 9.11 18.18 -14.70
CA ALA A 59 8.78 19.44 -14.01
C ALA A 59 7.26 19.72 -13.89
N SER A 60 6.40 18.92 -14.54
CA SER A 60 4.95 18.95 -14.42
C SER A 60 4.39 18.20 -13.20
N VAL A 61 5.21 17.44 -12.46
CA VAL A 61 4.74 16.55 -11.38
C VAL A 61 4.51 17.29 -10.05
N GLU A 62 5.09 18.47 -9.84
CA GLU A 62 4.90 19.23 -8.59
C GLU A 62 3.43 19.62 -8.30
N ASN A 63 2.62 19.77 -9.35
CA ASN A 63 1.21 20.13 -9.27
C ASN A 63 0.27 18.91 -9.27
N GLU A 64 0.79 17.69 -9.38
CA GLU A 64 -0.03 16.49 -9.30
C GLU A 64 -0.57 16.29 -7.87
N PRO A 65 -1.81 15.77 -7.73
CA PRO A 65 -2.36 15.46 -6.43
C PRO A 65 -1.59 14.31 -5.77
N VAL A 66 -1.73 14.22 -4.44
CA VAL A 66 -1.23 13.09 -3.65
C VAL A 66 -1.81 11.79 -4.19
N GLN A 67 -0.94 10.80 -4.42
CA GLN A 67 -1.35 9.48 -4.88
C GLN A 67 -1.22 8.45 -3.75
N LEU A 68 -2.25 7.61 -3.62
CA LEU A 68 -2.26 6.47 -2.72
C LEU A 68 -2.22 5.19 -3.54
N PHE A 69 -1.18 4.39 -3.38
CA PHE A 69 -1.00 3.14 -4.10
C PHE A 69 -0.50 2.05 -3.17
N THR A 70 -0.64 0.80 -3.60
CA THR A 70 -0.18 -0.37 -2.85
C THR A 70 0.66 -1.25 -3.75
N PHE A 71 1.84 -1.67 -3.28
CA PHE A 71 2.62 -2.74 -3.90
C PHE A 71 2.57 -4.00 -3.02
N ALA A 72 3.05 -5.13 -3.56
CA ALA A 72 3.11 -6.38 -2.82
C ALA A 72 4.47 -7.05 -3.01
N PHE A 73 5.07 -7.52 -1.91
CA PHE A 73 6.16 -8.47 -1.92
C PHE A 73 5.62 -9.88 -1.85
N THR A 74 6.34 -10.81 -2.45
CA THR A 74 6.06 -12.24 -2.36
C THR A 74 7.30 -12.92 -1.83
N ASP A 75 7.18 -13.64 -0.71
CA ASP A 75 8.30 -14.37 -0.12
C ASP A 75 8.52 -15.75 -0.78
N ALA A 76 9.52 -16.49 -0.30
CA ALA A 76 9.82 -17.84 -0.78
C ALA A 76 8.69 -18.85 -0.52
N SER A 77 7.80 -18.57 0.44
CA SER A 77 6.61 -19.37 0.77
C SER A 77 5.38 -18.93 -0.03
N SER A 78 5.54 -18.03 -1.00
CA SER A 78 4.47 -17.42 -1.80
C SER A 78 3.48 -16.57 -0.99
N LEU A 79 3.85 -16.14 0.21
CA LEU A 79 3.04 -15.28 1.06
C LEU A 79 3.29 -13.80 0.74
N HIS A 80 2.26 -12.98 0.95
CA HIS A 80 2.26 -11.58 0.60
C HIS A 80 2.51 -10.67 1.81
N THR A 81 3.36 -9.67 1.59
CA THR A 81 3.47 -8.46 2.43
C THR A 81 3.11 -7.25 1.56
N PHE A 82 2.27 -6.37 2.07
CA PHE A 82 1.73 -5.23 1.32
C PHE A 82 2.40 -3.94 1.75
N GLY A 83 2.84 -3.15 0.76
CA GLY A 83 3.38 -1.81 0.98
C GLY A 83 2.38 -0.74 0.60
N TYR A 84 1.83 -0.08 1.60
CA TYR A 84 0.88 1.02 1.46
C TYR A 84 1.63 2.33 1.36
N CYS A 85 1.45 3.05 0.26
CA CYS A 85 2.20 4.24 -0.06
C CYS A 85 1.32 5.47 -0.20
N ARG A 86 1.78 6.58 0.38
CA ARG A 86 1.26 7.93 0.14
C ARG A 86 2.37 8.77 -0.50
N PHE A 87 2.32 8.89 -1.82
CA PHE A 87 3.24 9.72 -2.59
C PHE A 87 2.81 11.18 -2.58
N THR A 88 3.73 12.06 -2.18
CA THR A 88 3.58 13.51 -2.19
C THR A 88 4.50 14.09 -3.26
N PRO A 89 3.97 14.44 -4.45
CA PRO A 89 4.78 14.91 -5.57
C PRO A 89 5.62 16.15 -5.25
N ARG A 90 5.03 17.14 -4.58
CA ARG A 90 5.71 18.41 -4.19
C ARG A 90 7.04 18.21 -3.46
N ASN A 91 7.11 17.22 -2.57
CA ASN A 91 8.29 16.98 -1.74
C ASN A 91 9.10 15.79 -2.25
N ASN A 92 8.67 15.19 -3.37
CA ASN A 92 9.16 13.94 -3.89
C ASN A 92 9.43 12.89 -2.79
N SER A 93 8.39 12.66 -1.98
CA SER A 93 8.48 11.78 -0.82
C SER A 93 7.31 10.84 -0.76
N VAL A 94 7.56 9.65 -0.23
CA VAL A 94 6.60 8.57 -0.08
C VAL A 94 6.63 8.17 1.38
N LEU A 95 5.49 8.35 2.06
CA LEU A 95 5.25 7.69 3.33
C LEU A 95 4.77 6.27 3.03
N CYS A 96 5.48 5.26 3.52
CA CYS A 96 5.20 3.85 3.26
C CYS A 96 5.02 3.07 4.56
N ILE A 97 4.02 2.19 4.60
CA ILE A 97 3.81 1.20 5.67
C ILE A 97 3.81 -0.19 5.04
N LEU A 98 4.67 -1.09 5.53
CA LEU A 98 4.61 -2.51 5.22
C LEU A 98 3.78 -3.27 6.25
N SER A 99 2.84 -4.08 5.79
CA SER A 99 2.00 -4.92 6.65
C SER A 99 1.64 -6.24 5.99
N GLY A 100 1.45 -7.29 6.78
CA GLY A 100 0.87 -8.56 6.34
C GLY A 100 -0.65 -8.51 6.11
N PHE A 101 -1.34 -7.46 6.58
CA PHE A 101 -2.79 -7.33 6.45
C PHE A 101 -3.20 -6.59 5.20
N LEU A 102 -4.16 -7.14 4.43
CA LEU A 102 -4.74 -6.49 3.24
C LEU A 102 -5.82 -5.45 3.61
N TRP A 103 -5.50 -4.49 4.48
CA TRP A 103 -6.46 -3.47 4.95
C TRP A 103 -6.31 -2.13 4.21
N THR A 104 -6.46 -2.14 2.89
CA THR A 104 -6.15 -0.99 2.02
C THR A 104 -6.81 0.32 2.45
N SER A 105 -8.13 0.32 2.70
CA SER A 105 -8.84 1.53 3.12
C SER A 105 -8.36 2.06 4.47
N PHE A 106 -8.09 1.16 5.43
CA PHE A 106 -7.56 1.50 6.75
C PHE A 106 -6.18 2.15 6.65
N PHE A 107 -5.23 1.50 5.98
CA PHE A 107 -3.87 2.02 5.87
C PHE A 107 -3.79 3.32 5.08
N TYR A 108 -4.62 3.52 4.06
CA TYR A 108 -4.71 4.80 3.36
C TYR A 108 -5.21 5.93 4.26
N LYS A 109 -6.24 5.69 5.09
CA LYS A 109 -6.67 6.68 6.09
C LYS A 109 -5.59 6.91 7.14
N PHE A 110 -4.91 5.87 7.58
CA PHE A 110 -3.84 5.97 8.58
C PHE A 110 -2.64 6.77 8.06
N LEU A 111 -2.18 6.52 6.82
CA LEU A 111 -1.14 7.31 6.15
C LEU A 111 -1.52 8.79 6.02
N ASN A 112 -2.78 9.10 5.70
CA ASN A 112 -3.26 10.48 5.66
C ASN A 112 -3.29 11.12 7.05
N HIS A 113 -3.64 10.36 8.08
CA HIS A 113 -3.60 10.84 9.46
C HIS A 113 -2.16 11.13 9.91
N ILE A 114 -1.22 10.21 9.68
CA ILE A 114 0.22 10.43 9.94
C ILE A 114 0.67 11.70 9.22
N SER A 115 0.37 11.86 7.92
CA SER A 115 0.73 13.07 7.17
C SER A 115 0.11 14.35 7.74
N THR A 116 -1.09 14.28 8.33
CA THR A 116 -1.74 15.42 8.99
C THR A 116 -1.02 15.76 10.29
N VAL A 117 -0.67 14.76 11.09
CA VAL A 117 0.10 14.92 12.34
C VAL A 117 1.50 15.46 12.04
N THR A 118 2.17 14.98 11.00
CA THR A 118 3.47 15.51 10.56
C THR A 118 3.41 16.98 10.15
N THR A 119 2.31 17.42 9.53
CA THR A 119 2.16 18.82 9.07
C THR A 119 1.76 19.78 10.19
N LYS A 120 0.90 19.34 11.11
CA LYS A 120 0.27 20.21 12.13
C LYS A 120 0.86 20.06 13.53
N GLY A 121 1.57 18.96 13.79
CA GLY A 121 2.07 18.58 15.11
C GLY A 121 3.57 18.76 15.29
N ALA A 122 4.01 18.41 16.50
CA ALA A 122 5.42 18.30 16.83
C ALA A 122 5.98 16.93 16.38
N PRO A 123 7.30 16.80 16.15
CA PRO A 123 7.91 15.51 15.81
C PRO A 123 7.59 14.39 16.81
N VAL A 124 7.50 14.73 18.11
CA VAL A 124 7.14 13.80 19.19
C VAL A 124 5.72 13.22 19.03
N ASP A 125 4.81 13.95 18.39
CA ASP A 125 3.44 13.46 18.14
C ASP A 125 3.43 12.33 17.12
N VAL A 126 4.25 12.45 16.08
CA VAL A 126 4.40 11.42 15.04
C VAL A 126 5.04 10.18 15.64
N GLU A 127 6.10 10.36 16.42
CA GLU A 127 6.78 9.26 17.11
C GLU A 127 5.82 8.54 18.08
N SER A 128 5.11 9.28 18.93
CA SER A 128 4.12 8.71 19.86
C SER A 128 3.00 7.97 19.13
N LEU A 129 2.52 8.51 17.99
CA LEU A 129 1.51 7.85 17.17
C LEU A 129 2.02 6.51 16.61
N LEU A 130 3.25 6.48 16.09
CA LEU A 130 3.84 5.25 15.53
C LEU A 130 4.12 4.21 16.63
N ILE A 131 4.62 4.64 17.80
CA ILE A 131 4.81 3.79 18.98
C ILE A 131 3.48 3.17 19.40
N ASN A 132 2.47 4.01 19.64
CA ASN A 132 1.16 3.54 20.07
C ASN A 132 0.52 2.60 19.04
N ALA A 133 0.67 2.87 17.74
CA ALA A 133 0.15 2.02 16.69
C ALA A 133 0.85 0.67 16.60
N TYR A 134 2.18 0.64 16.77
CA TYR A 134 2.99 -0.57 16.62
C TYR A 134 2.86 -1.53 17.80
N HIS A 135 2.76 -0.98 19.01
CA HIS A 135 2.60 -1.77 20.24
C HIS A 135 1.15 -2.09 20.58
N MET A 136 0.20 -1.68 19.76
CA MET A 136 -1.20 -2.03 19.94
C MET A 136 -1.44 -3.49 19.55
N ASP A 137 -2.22 -4.19 20.36
CA ASP A 137 -2.67 -5.55 20.04
C ASP A 137 -3.39 -5.57 18.69
N ILE A 138 -3.19 -6.66 17.95
CA ILE A 138 -3.85 -6.87 16.66
C ILE A 138 -5.37 -6.88 16.89
N PRO A 139 -6.11 -5.91 16.32
CA PRO A 139 -7.53 -5.78 16.55
C PRO A 139 -8.31 -6.90 15.85
N SER A 140 -9.41 -7.33 16.47
CA SER A 140 -10.29 -8.35 15.88
C SER A 140 -11.01 -7.82 14.63
N PRO A 141 -11.30 -8.66 13.62
CA PRO A 141 -12.08 -8.24 12.46
C PRO A 141 -13.43 -7.61 12.84
N GLY A 142 -13.77 -6.47 12.24
CA GLY A 142 -15.00 -5.72 12.54
C GLY A 142 -14.94 -4.84 13.80
N SER A 143 -13.88 -4.92 14.60
CA SER A 143 -13.69 -4.01 15.75
C SER A 143 -13.18 -2.63 15.32
N THR A 144 -13.35 -1.65 16.19
CA THR A 144 -12.84 -0.29 15.96
C THR A 144 -11.42 -0.16 16.50
N PHE A 145 -10.48 0.14 15.61
CA PHE A 145 -9.13 0.54 15.96
C PHE A 145 -9.11 2.03 16.26
N SER A 146 -8.46 2.46 17.34
CA SER A 146 -8.37 3.88 17.63
C SER A 146 -7.11 4.28 18.38
N LEU A 147 -6.53 5.41 17.98
CA LEU A 147 -5.33 6.00 18.56
C LEU A 147 -5.59 7.46 18.89
N THR A 148 -5.15 7.89 20.07
CA THR A 148 -5.19 9.30 20.47
C THR A 148 -3.78 9.86 20.41
N VAL A 149 -3.62 11.01 19.76
CA VAL A 149 -2.38 11.79 19.79
C VAL A 149 -2.46 12.75 20.98
N CYS A 150 -1.36 12.91 21.74
CA CYS A 150 -1.33 13.74 22.94
C CYS A 150 -1.69 15.21 22.67
N SER A 151 -1.42 15.70 21.46
CA SER A 151 -1.75 17.03 21.00
C SER A 151 -3.20 17.14 20.47
N ASN A 152 -3.77 18.35 20.45
CA ASN A 152 -5.12 18.66 19.92
C ASN A 152 -5.30 18.41 18.40
N ILE A 153 -4.46 17.57 17.79
CA ILE A 153 -4.43 17.23 16.37
C ILE A 153 -5.51 16.19 16.02
N GLY A 154 -6.07 15.55 17.05
CA GLY A 154 -7.25 14.69 16.95
C GLY A 154 -6.96 13.21 17.23
N ARG A 155 -7.98 12.40 17.00
CA ARG A 155 -7.96 10.94 17.19
C ARG A 155 -8.03 10.26 15.82
N PHE A 156 -7.23 9.23 15.62
CA PHE A 156 -7.45 8.29 14.52
C PHE A 156 -8.42 7.21 14.98
N SER A 157 -9.46 6.93 14.21
CA SER A 157 -10.37 5.83 14.48
C SER A 157 -10.90 5.26 13.18
N ASP A 158 -10.83 3.96 13.00
CA ASP A 158 -11.39 3.28 11.83
C ASP A 158 -11.79 1.83 12.16
N VAL A 159 -12.71 1.28 11.37
CA VAL A 159 -13.18 -0.10 11.56
C VAL A 159 -12.27 -1.06 10.81
N ILE A 160 -11.89 -2.16 11.46
CA ILE A 160 -11.05 -3.19 10.87
C ILE A 160 -11.86 -4.03 9.88
N PRO A 161 -11.41 -4.19 8.62
CA PRO A 161 -12.12 -4.98 7.63
C PRO A 161 -12.36 -6.42 8.09
N ASN A 162 -13.57 -6.94 7.86
CA ASN A 162 -13.87 -8.34 8.09
C ASN A 162 -13.70 -9.13 6.79
N PRO A 163 -12.72 -10.05 6.69
CA PRO A 163 -12.46 -10.82 5.46
C PRO A 163 -13.61 -11.78 5.10
N SER A 164 -14.53 -12.05 6.04
CA SER A 164 -15.71 -12.88 5.79
C SER A 164 -16.81 -12.14 5.03
N ASN A 165 -16.76 -10.80 5.02
CA ASN A 165 -17.76 -9.97 4.35
C ASN A 165 -17.31 -9.69 2.91
N LEU A 166 -18.24 -9.84 1.97
CA LEU A 166 -18.01 -9.37 0.61
C LEU A 166 -17.94 -7.84 0.61
N PRO A 167 -16.90 -7.25 0.02
CA PRO A 167 -16.78 -5.81 -0.06
C PRO A 167 -17.88 -5.24 -0.96
N THR A 168 -18.52 -4.16 -0.52
CA THR A 168 -19.34 -3.34 -1.42
C THR A 168 -18.45 -2.42 -2.26
N LEU A 169 -18.95 -1.99 -3.42
CA LEU A 169 -18.22 -1.04 -4.29
C LEU A 169 -17.91 0.29 -3.58
N GLN A 170 -18.76 0.72 -2.64
CA GLN A 170 -18.55 2.00 -1.95
C GLN A 170 -17.46 1.92 -0.87
N GLU A 171 -17.31 0.76 -0.23
CA GLU A 171 -16.34 0.56 0.86
C GLU A 171 -14.94 0.23 0.33
N ASP A 172 -14.86 -0.34 -0.87
CA ASP A 172 -13.64 -0.86 -1.45
C ASP A 172 -13.12 0.00 -2.60
N LYS A 173 -12.19 0.89 -2.28
CA LYS A 173 -11.56 1.79 -3.25
C LYS A 173 -10.95 1.04 -4.43
N SER A 174 -10.37 -0.14 -4.22
CA SER A 174 -9.71 -0.89 -5.29
C SER A 174 -10.73 -1.42 -6.31
N LEU A 175 -11.85 -1.97 -5.82
CA LEU A 175 -12.95 -2.37 -6.70
C LEU A 175 -13.58 -1.17 -7.39
N LEU A 176 -13.88 -0.09 -6.67
CA LEU A 176 -14.48 1.11 -7.26
C LEU A 176 -13.62 1.67 -8.41
N GLU A 177 -12.31 1.79 -8.19
CA GLU A 177 -11.38 2.29 -9.19
C GLU A 177 -11.29 1.35 -10.39
N PHE A 178 -11.28 0.02 -10.18
CA PHE A 178 -11.30 -0.97 -11.26
C PHE A 178 -12.55 -0.84 -12.14
N PHE A 179 -13.74 -0.77 -11.53
CA PHE A 179 -15.01 -0.63 -12.25
C PHE A 179 -15.13 0.71 -12.98
N ASN A 180 -14.52 1.78 -12.45
CA ASN A 180 -14.49 3.08 -13.11
C ASN A 180 -13.47 3.14 -14.27
N ALA A 181 -12.36 2.39 -14.18
CA ALA A 181 -11.28 2.43 -15.16
C ALA A 181 -11.48 1.44 -16.33
N VAL A 182 -12.19 0.34 -16.11
CA VAL A 182 -12.32 -0.77 -17.06
C VAL A 182 -13.78 -0.90 -17.50
N ASN A 183 -14.02 -0.89 -18.81
CA ASN A 183 -15.38 -1.06 -19.33
C ASN A 183 -15.89 -2.51 -19.19
N GLU A 184 -17.19 -2.70 -19.26
CA GLU A 184 -17.87 -3.99 -19.06
C GLU A 184 -17.30 -5.12 -19.93
N ARG A 185 -17.04 -4.86 -21.21
CA ARG A 185 -16.51 -5.87 -22.15
C ARG A 185 -15.10 -6.29 -21.75
N GLN A 186 -14.25 -5.33 -21.39
CA GLN A 186 -12.89 -5.58 -20.91
C GLN A 186 -12.89 -6.31 -19.57
N MET A 187 -13.82 -5.98 -18.65
CA MET A 187 -13.94 -6.70 -17.38
C MET A 187 -14.20 -8.19 -17.59
N VAL A 188 -15.13 -8.55 -18.49
CA VAL A 188 -15.42 -9.96 -18.83
C VAL A 188 -14.20 -10.64 -19.46
N GLN A 189 -13.46 -9.95 -20.33
CA GLN A 189 -12.24 -10.48 -20.94
C GLN A 189 -11.11 -10.69 -19.92
N LEU A 190 -10.92 -9.74 -19.01
CA LEU A 190 -9.93 -9.83 -17.94
C LEU A 190 -10.28 -10.98 -16.99
N TYR A 191 -11.54 -11.07 -16.55
CA TYR A 191 -12.01 -12.17 -15.70
C TYR A 191 -11.83 -13.52 -16.40
N SER A 192 -12.16 -13.63 -17.68
CA SER A 192 -11.93 -14.85 -18.47
C SER A 192 -10.44 -15.20 -18.61
N SER A 193 -9.58 -14.19 -18.72
CA SER A 193 -8.12 -14.36 -18.79
C SER A 193 -7.55 -14.81 -17.45
N LEU A 194 -8.10 -14.28 -16.35
CA LEU A 194 -7.77 -14.61 -14.98
C LEU A 194 -8.13 -16.07 -14.67
N LEU A 195 -9.34 -16.52 -15.03
CA LEU A 195 -9.74 -17.93 -14.88
C LEU A 195 -8.91 -18.91 -15.72
N LYS A 196 -8.23 -18.42 -16.77
CA LYS A 196 -7.34 -19.19 -17.65
C LYS A 196 -5.86 -19.05 -17.26
N GLU A 197 -5.59 -18.45 -16.10
CA GLU A 197 -4.24 -18.20 -15.60
C GLU A 197 -3.31 -17.51 -16.62
N ARG A 198 -3.85 -16.59 -17.43
CA ARG A 198 -3.07 -15.85 -18.43
C ARG A 198 -2.20 -14.79 -17.76
N ARG A 199 -1.11 -14.41 -18.45
CA ARG A 199 -0.33 -13.22 -18.09
C ARG A 199 -1.17 -11.98 -18.41
N ILE A 200 -1.42 -11.16 -17.40
CA ILE A 200 -2.21 -9.94 -17.50
C ILE A 200 -1.33 -8.78 -17.08
N VAL A 201 -1.17 -7.79 -17.96
CA VAL A 201 -0.38 -6.58 -17.70
C VAL A 201 -1.33 -5.39 -17.72
N PHE A 202 -1.30 -4.60 -16.64
CA PHE A 202 -1.98 -3.31 -16.57
C PHE A 202 -0.97 -2.19 -16.81
N ILE A 203 -1.38 -1.16 -17.54
CA ILE A 203 -0.59 0.04 -17.79
C ILE A 203 -1.48 1.24 -17.44
N SER A 204 -0.97 2.16 -16.64
CA SER A 204 -1.65 3.42 -16.32
C SER A 204 -0.62 4.51 -16.05
N SER A 205 -1.00 5.76 -16.30
CA SER A 205 -0.21 6.94 -15.92
C SER A 205 -0.33 7.29 -14.43
N LYS A 206 -1.26 6.65 -13.69
CA LYS A 206 -1.51 6.89 -12.27
C LYS A 206 -1.26 5.63 -11.44
N LEU A 207 -0.33 5.69 -10.49
CA LEU A 207 0.03 4.55 -9.63
C LEU A 207 -1.16 4.09 -8.78
N SER A 208 -1.98 5.04 -8.33
CA SER A 208 -3.19 4.75 -7.55
C SER A 208 -4.18 3.90 -8.33
N GLN A 209 -4.38 4.22 -9.62
CA GLN A 209 -5.27 3.47 -10.50
C GLN A 209 -4.67 2.11 -10.86
N LEU A 210 -3.39 2.07 -11.21
CA LEU A 210 -2.67 0.86 -11.57
C LEU A 210 -2.80 -0.22 -10.47
N SER A 211 -2.34 0.10 -9.26
CA SER A 211 -2.41 -0.83 -8.13
C SER A 211 -3.86 -1.22 -7.82
N SER A 212 -4.77 -0.25 -7.79
CA SER A 212 -6.19 -0.51 -7.50
C SER A 212 -6.85 -1.45 -8.50
N CYS A 213 -6.55 -1.32 -9.81
CA CYS A 213 -7.08 -2.21 -10.83
C CYS A 213 -6.58 -3.65 -10.66
N VAL A 214 -5.29 -3.83 -10.32
CA VAL A 214 -4.72 -5.17 -10.08
C VAL A 214 -5.37 -5.83 -8.86
N PHE A 215 -5.48 -5.11 -7.74
CA PHE A 215 -6.17 -5.62 -6.54
C PHE A 215 -7.67 -5.84 -6.78
N GLY A 216 -8.33 -4.95 -7.51
CA GLY A 216 -9.75 -5.05 -7.86
C GLY A 216 -10.04 -6.29 -8.70
N LEU A 217 -9.24 -6.54 -9.74
CA LEU A 217 -9.36 -7.74 -10.56
C LEU A 217 -9.13 -9.01 -9.72
N ALA A 218 -8.10 -9.03 -8.87
CA ALA A 218 -7.81 -10.19 -8.02
C ALA A 218 -8.97 -10.54 -7.07
N LYS A 219 -9.69 -9.53 -6.55
CA LYS A 219 -10.87 -9.74 -5.69
C LYS A 219 -12.04 -10.43 -6.38
N LEU A 220 -12.13 -10.37 -7.71
CA LEU A 220 -13.17 -11.07 -8.48
C LEU A 220 -13.02 -12.60 -8.41
N LEU A 221 -11.88 -13.12 -7.97
CA LEU A 221 -11.67 -14.57 -7.83
C LEU A 221 -12.34 -15.18 -6.59
N ASN A 222 -12.80 -14.36 -5.63
CA ASN A 222 -13.37 -14.85 -4.38
C ASN A 222 -14.39 -15.98 -4.63
N PRO A 223 -14.26 -17.16 -3.97
CA PRO A 223 -13.40 -17.46 -2.82
C PRO A 223 -11.97 -17.94 -3.15
N PHE A 224 -11.58 -17.95 -4.42
CA PHE A 224 -10.22 -18.29 -4.84
C PHE A 224 -9.28 -17.07 -4.75
N GLU A 225 -7.98 -17.35 -4.69
CA GLU A 225 -6.92 -16.34 -4.74
C GLU A 225 -5.98 -16.63 -5.91
N TRP A 226 -5.42 -15.59 -6.50
CA TRP A 226 -4.43 -15.72 -7.58
C TRP A 226 -3.13 -16.36 -7.07
N GLN A 227 -2.76 -17.52 -7.62
CA GLN A 227 -1.62 -18.30 -7.14
C GLN A 227 -0.29 -17.99 -7.85
N ASN A 228 -0.35 -17.37 -9.04
CA ASN A 228 0.83 -17.09 -9.84
C ASN A 228 1.50 -15.76 -9.44
N LEU A 229 2.43 -15.28 -10.26
CA LEU A 229 3.12 -14.00 -10.06
C LEU A 229 2.10 -12.87 -9.85
N PHE A 230 2.27 -12.11 -8.75
CA PHE A 230 1.39 -11.01 -8.36
C PHE A 230 2.22 -9.78 -8.03
N ILE A 231 2.32 -8.85 -8.97
CA ILE A 231 3.11 -7.62 -8.83
C ILE A 231 2.20 -6.44 -9.20
N PRO A 232 1.51 -5.81 -8.23
CA PRO A 232 0.61 -4.69 -8.50
C PRO A 232 1.31 -3.45 -9.08
N ILE A 233 2.57 -3.25 -8.72
CA ILE A 233 3.44 -2.17 -9.20
C ILE A 233 4.80 -2.79 -9.49
N LEU A 234 5.23 -2.72 -10.75
CA LEU A 234 6.54 -3.21 -11.18
C LEU A 234 7.53 -2.03 -11.24
N PRO A 235 8.62 -2.03 -10.45
CA PRO A 235 9.66 -1.02 -10.56
C PRO A 235 10.46 -1.19 -11.85
N GLN A 236 11.07 -0.10 -12.32
CA GLN A 236 11.80 -0.07 -13.59
C GLN A 236 12.94 -1.09 -13.68
N ASP A 237 13.67 -1.32 -12.59
CA ASP A 237 14.78 -2.29 -12.54
C ASP A 237 14.33 -3.75 -12.80
N LEU A 238 13.03 -4.01 -12.75
CA LEU A 238 12.45 -5.34 -12.86
C LEU A 238 11.62 -5.52 -14.13
N THR A 239 11.76 -4.63 -15.13
CA THR A 239 11.00 -4.70 -16.39
C THR A 239 11.29 -5.95 -17.20
N ASP A 240 12.46 -6.57 -17.02
CA ASP A 240 12.84 -7.81 -17.69
C ASP A 240 11.96 -9.01 -17.28
N MET A 241 11.12 -8.86 -16.26
CA MET A 241 10.17 -9.89 -15.82
C MET A 241 8.84 -9.91 -16.59
N LEU A 242 8.59 -8.93 -17.48
CA LEU A 242 7.37 -8.86 -18.31
C LEU A 242 7.42 -9.83 -19.50
#